data_AF-K6D5L6-F1
#
_entry.id   AF-K6D5L6-F1
#
_cell.length_a   1.000
_cell.length_b   1.000
_cell.length_c   1.000
_cell.angle_alpha   90.00
_cell.angle_beta   90.00
_cell.angle_gamma   90.00
#
_symmetry.space_group_name_H-M   'P 1'
#
loop_
_entity.id
_entity.type
_entity.pdbx_description
1 polymer ?
#
loop_
_entity_poly.entity_id
_entity_poly.type
_entity_poly.pdbx_seq_one_letter_code
_entity_poly.pdbx_strand_id
1 'polypeptide(L)'
;MHACGHDAHTAYLMVLARELVKIKQELPGRVRIVHQPAEEVSPGGAKGMIKAGALDGVDNMIGVHVMTTIKTGVIAYHNKETQTGRSNFTITIKGNGGHASMPQLSNDAIVAASYFVTELQTVISRRIDPFDMGTVT
;
A
#
# COMPACT_ATOMS: atom_id res chain seq x y z
N MET A 1 15.21 -8.41 -0.60
CA MET A 1 14.45 -9.32 -1.49
C MET A 1 13.40 -8.48 -2.22
N HIS A 2 13.24 -8.64 -3.53
CA HIS A 2 12.15 -8.00 -4.29
C HIS A 2 10.89 -8.89 -4.27
N ALA A 3 10.23 -8.97 -3.11
CA ALA A 3 9.10 -9.88 -2.91
C ALA A 3 7.80 -9.44 -3.62
N CYS A 4 7.71 -8.17 -4.04
CA CYS A 4 6.55 -7.60 -4.74
C CYS A 4 6.74 -7.52 -6.27
N GLY A 5 7.88 -7.99 -6.80
CA GLY A 5 8.15 -8.00 -8.24
C GLY A 5 8.54 -6.64 -8.85
N HIS A 6 8.94 -5.67 -8.03
CA HIS A 6 9.35 -4.34 -8.50
C HIS A 6 10.58 -4.36 -9.43
N ASP A 7 11.41 -5.39 -9.31
CA ASP A 7 12.50 -5.71 -10.23
C ASP A 7 11.94 -6.08 -11.62
N ALA A 8 10.94 -6.95 -11.68
CA ALA A 8 10.26 -7.28 -12.93
C ALA A 8 9.57 -6.05 -13.55
N HIS A 9 8.95 -5.21 -12.74
CA HIS A 9 8.31 -3.97 -13.22
C HIS A 9 9.30 -3.03 -13.88
N THR A 10 10.43 -2.80 -13.22
CA THR A 10 11.52 -1.98 -13.75
C THR A 10 12.09 -2.58 -15.03
N ALA A 11 12.35 -3.91 -15.04
CA ALA A 11 12.94 -4.58 -16.19
C ALA A 11 12.09 -4.47 -17.45
N TYR A 12 10.78 -4.77 -17.39
CA TYR A 12 9.93 -4.69 -18.58
C TYR A 12 9.75 -3.23 -19.02
N LEU A 13 9.61 -2.29 -18.07
CA LEU A 13 9.36 -0.89 -18.40
C LEU A 13 10.57 -0.24 -19.10
N MET A 14 11.78 -0.63 -18.72
CA MET A 14 13.01 -0.20 -19.41
C MET A 14 13.07 -0.72 -20.86
N VAL A 15 12.67 -1.98 -21.11
CA VAL A 15 12.57 -2.53 -22.47
C VAL A 15 11.48 -1.81 -23.26
N LEU A 16 10.31 -1.61 -22.67
CA LEU A 16 9.22 -0.86 -23.30
C LEU A 16 9.65 0.56 -23.67
N ALA A 17 10.32 1.27 -22.77
CA ALA A 17 10.83 2.62 -23.03
C ALA A 17 11.79 2.63 -24.24
N ARG A 18 12.69 1.63 -24.32
CA ARG A 18 13.60 1.47 -25.47
C ARG A 18 12.85 1.28 -26.78
N GLU A 19 11.81 0.45 -26.80
CA GLU A 19 11.03 0.20 -28.02
C GLU A 19 10.17 1.41 -28.41
N LEU A 20 9.59 2.13 -27.44
CA LEU A 20 8.82 3.35 -27.69
C LEU A 20 9.67 4.46 -28.31
N VAL A 21 10.96 4.56 -27.94
CA VAL A 21 11.88 5.53 -28.56
C VAL A 21 12.04 5.27 -30.07
N LYS A 22 12.02 4.00 -30.51
CA LYS A 22 12.18 3.65 -31.93
C LYS A 22 11.01 4.14 -32.78
N ILE A 23 9.80 4.10 -32.24
CA ILE A 23 8.56 4.52 -32.91
C ILE A 23 8.11 5.93 -32.51
N LYS A 24 8.98 6.70 -31.83
CA LYS A 24 8.61 8.00 -31.24
C LYS A 24 7.96 8.98 -32.22
N GLN A 25 8.40 8.97 -33.48
CA GLN A 25 7.88 9.86 -34.52
C GLN A 25 6.48 9.47 -35.03
N GLU A 26 6.06 8.23 -34.76
CA GLU A 26 4.75 7.70 -35.13
C GLU A 26 3.71 7.91 -34.02
N LEU A 27 4.15 8.24 -32.80
CA LEU A 27 3.28 8.41 -31.64
C LEU A 27 2.66 9.81 -31.62
N PRO A 28 1.32 9.92 -31.57
CA PRO A 28 0.67 11.21 -31.32
C PRO A 28 0.92 11.63 -29.87
N GLY A 29 1.61 12.76 -29.68
CA GLY A 29 1.84 13.35 -28.35
C GLY A 29 3.14 12.89 -27.68
N ARG A 30 3.09 12.68 -26.36
CA ARG A 30 4.28 12.38 -25.54
C ARG A 30 3.97 11.27 -24.55
N VAL A 31 4.92 10.35 -24.39
CA VAL A 31 4.89 9.33 -23.34
C VAL A 31 5.89 9.70 -22.26
N ARG A 32 5.45 9.69 -21.00
CA ARG A 32 6.33 9.88 -19.83
C ARG A 32 6.48 8.55 -19.10
N ILE A 33 7.72 8.09 -18.96
CA ILE A 33 8.06 6.88 -18.22
C ILE A 33 8.37 7.26 -16.77
N VAL A 34 7.69 6.64 -15.81
CA VAL A 34 7.81 6.95 -14.38
C VAL A 34 8.37 5.74 -13.65
N HIS A 35 9.61 5.84 -13.19
CA HIS A 35 10.19 4.88 -12.25
C HIS A 35 10.04 5.43 -10.83
N GLN A 36 9.03 4.93 -10.11
CA GLN A 36 8.72 5.41 -8.77
C GLN A 36 9.54 4.66 -7.70
N PRO A 37 10.22 5.38 -6.78
CA PRO A 37 10.90 4.75 -5.65
C PRO A 37 9.94 4.53 -4.46
N ALA A 38 10.42 3.81 -3.44
CA ALA A 38 9.87 3.82 -2.07
C ALA A 38 8.36 3.54 -1.93
N GLU A 39 7.77 2.74 -2.82
CA GLU A 39 6.32 2.43 -2.76
C GLU A 39 5.92 1.75 -1.43
N GLU A 40 6.74 0.79 -0.96
CA GLU A 40 6.43 -0.08 0.18
C GLU A 40 6.34 0.66 1.53
N VAL A 41 7.04 1.79 1.68
CA VAL A 41 7.23 2.47 2.96
C VAL A 41 6.54 3.82 2.95
N SER A 42 5.58 4.02 3.85
CA SER A 42 4.91 5.31 4.06
C SER A 42 5.95 6.42 4.35
N PRO A 43 5.87 7.61 3.70
CA PRO A 43 4.72 8.14 2.95
C PRO A 43 4.65 7.76 1.46
N GLY A 44 5.49 6.83 0.99
CA GLY A 44 5.54 6.43 -0.42
C GLY A 44 6.36 7.39 -1.30
N GLY A 45 6.79 6.92 -2.48
CA GLY A 45 7.48 7.79 -3.45
C GLY A 45 6.55 8.64 -4.31
N ALA A 46 5.33 8.16 -4.59
CA ALA A 46 4.37 8.84 -5.48
C ALA A 46 4.12 10.30 -5.05
N LYS A 47 3.88 10.53 -3.75
CA LYS A 47 3.58 11.86 -3.20
C LYS A 47 4.71 12.86 -3.47
N GLY A 48 5.96 12.44 -3.30
CA GLY A 48 7.13 13.28 -3.59
C GLY A 48 7.28 13.59 -5.07
N MET A 49 7.07 12.59 -5.94
CA MET A 49 7.15 12.76 -7.38
C MET A 49 6.06 13.69 -7.93
N ILE A 50 4.82 13.54 -7.47
CA ILE A 50 3.71 14.42 -7.86
C ILE A 50 4.02 15.86 -7.46
N LYS A 51 4.50 16.09 -6.23
CA LYS A 51 4.91 17.42 -5.77
C LYS A 51 6.05 18.02 -6.61
N ALA A 52 6.90 17.19 -7.18
CA ALA A 52 8.00 17.58 -8.06
C ALA A 52 7.57 17.76 -9.54
N GLY A 53 6.27 17.70 -9.86
CA GLY A 53 5.75 17.92 -11.20
C GLY A 53 5.75 16.70 -12.12
N ALA A 54 5.87 15.47 -11.57
CA ALA A 54 5.90 14.25 -12.38
C ALA A 54 4.64 14.06 -13.25
N LEU A 55 3.50 14.63 -12.83
CA LEU A 55 2.23 14.58 -13.56
C LEU A 55 1.92 15.86 -14.35
N ASP A 56 2.82 16.85 -14.38
CA ASP A 56 2.56 18.10 -15.07
C ASP A 56 2.41 17.87 -16.58
N GLY A 57 1.24 18.24 -17.12
CA GLY A 57 0.88 18.02 -18.52
C GLY A 57 0.65 16.56 -18.90
N VAL A 58 0.33 15.68 -17.94
CA VAL A 58 -0.06 14.28 -18.19
C VAL A 58 -1.59 14.19 -18.19
N ASP A 59 -2.17 13.73 -19.31
CA ASP A 59 -3.62 13.55 -19.44
C ASP A 59 -4.11 12.25 -18.79
N ASN A 60 -3.32 11.18 -18.89
CA ASN A 60 -3.67 9.85 -18.41
C ASN A 60 -2.43 9.13 -17.85
N MET A 61 -2.64 8.30 -16.83
CA MET A 61 -1.59 7.47 -16.23
C MET A 61 -2.01 5.99 -16.24
N ILE A 62 -1.09 5.12 -16.63
CA ILE A 62 -1.29 3.67 -16.61
C ILE A 62 -0.20 3.06 -15.71
N GLY A 63 -0.64 2.21 -14.79
CA GLY A 63 0.23 1.37 -13.96
C GLY A 63 -0.09 -0.10 -14.20
N VAL A 64 0.92 -0.96 -14.03
CA VAL A 64 0.76 -2.42 -14.14
C VAL A 64 1.50 -3.06 -12.99
N HIS A 65 0.85 -4.03 -12.34
CA HIS A 65 1.44 -4.83 -11.28
C HIS A 65 1.43 -6.30 -11.69
N VAL A 66 2.52 -7.01 -11.45
CA VAL A 66 2.55 -8.48 -11.58
C VAL A 66 1.84 -9.10 -10.39
N MET A 67 0.85 -9.96 -10.65
CA MET A 67 0.09 -10.61 -9.59
C MET A 67 0.42 -12.10 -9.58
N THR A 68 1.15 -12.55 -8.57
CA THR A 68 1.62 -13.95 -8.46
C THR A 68 0.47 -14.95 -8.26
N THR A 69 -0.69 -14.47 -7.83
CA THR A 69 -1.92 -15.25 -7.64
C THR A 69 -2.77 -15.35 -8.91
N ILE A 70 -2.47 -14.59 -9.96
CA ILE A 70 -3.17 -14.64 -11.25
C ILE A 70 -2.38 -15.53 -12.21
N LYS A 71 -3.08 -16.38 -12.97
CA LYS A 71 -2.47 -17.28 -13.95
C LYS A 71 -1.66 -16.49 -14.99
N THR A 72 -0.40 -16.90 -15.20
CA THR A 72 0.46 -16.33 -16.24
C THR A 72 -0.21 -16.35 -17.61
N GLY A 73 -0.07 -15.26 -18.36
CA GLY A 73 -0.69 -15.06 -19.67
C GLY A 73 -2.06 -14.37 -19.60
N VAL A 74 -2.57 -14.07 -18.40
CA VAL A 74 -3.80 -13.31 -18.20
C VAL A 74 -3.47 -11.87 -17.79
N ILE A 75 -4.11 -10.90 -18.47
CA ILE A 75 -4.13 -9.50 -18.06
C ILE A 75 -5.52 -9.23 -17.46
N ALA A 76 -5.55 -8.91 -16.17
CA ALA A 76 -6.77 -8.56 -15.45
C ALA A 76 -6.88 -7.04 -15.28
N TYR A 77 -8.10 -6.52 -15.34
CA TYR A 77 -8.39 -5.12 -15.04
C TYR A 77 -9.77 -5.00 -14.37
N HIS A 78 -9.97 -3.88 -13.67
CA HIS A 78 -11.23 -3.50 -13.07
C HIS A 78 -11.47 -2.01 -13.34
N ASN A 79 -12.71 -1.60 -13.59
CA ASN A 79 -13.05 -0.25 -14.08
C ASN A 79 -13.41 0.74 -12.96
N LYS A 80 -13.24 0.32 -11.70
CA LYS A 80 -13.53 1.10 -10.50
C LYS A 80 -12.39 0.94 -9.48
N GLU A 81 -12.63 1.33 -8.22
CA GLU A 81 -11.70 1.15 -7.12
C GLU A 81 -11.21 -0.31 -7.06
N THR A 82 -9.90 -0.51 -7.06
CA THR A 82 -9.28 -1.84 -7.19
C THR A 82 -8.44 -2.23 -5.97
N GLN A 83 -8.02 -1.25 -5.15
CA GLN A 83 -7.20 -1.48 -3.96
C GLN A 83 -7.71 -0.62 -2.80
N THR A 84 -7.47 -1.08 -1.57
CA THR A 84 -7.89 -0.39 -0.35
C THR A 84 -6.94 0.75 0.01
N GLY A 85 -7.49 1.80 0.62
CA GLY A 85 -6.69 2.80 1.33
C GLY A 85 -6.05 2.22 2.60
N ARG A 86 -4.93 2.78 3.03
CA ARG A 86 -4.23 2.36 4.26
C ARG A 86 -3.90 3.55 5.14
N SER A 87 -4.05 3.38 6.45
CA SER A 87 -3.55 4.28 7.48
C SER A 87 -2.94 3.47 8.61
N ASN A 88 -2.00 4.08 9.34
CA ASN A 88 -1.35 3.48 10.49
C ASN A 88 -1.55 4.39 11.70
N PHE A 89 -1.69 3.80 12.88
CA PHE A 89 -1.71 4.53 14.14
C PHE A 89 -0.85 3.82 15.18
N THR A 90 -0.42 4.55 16.20
CA THR A 90 0.38 4.01 17.31
C THR A 90 -0.30 4.38 18.62
N ILE A 91 -0.54 3.37 19.46
CA ILE A 91 -1.10 3.56 20.80
C ILE A 91 -0.07 3.12 21.81
N THR A 92 0.16 3.95 22.83
CA THR A 92 0.97 3.61 23.99
C THR A 92 0.09 3.37 25.19
N ILE A 93 0.00 2.13 25.64
CA ILE A 93 -0.71 1.75 26.88
C ILE A 93 0.30 1.75 28.02
N LYS A 94 0.08 2.63 29.00
CA LYS A 94 0.96 2.77 30.16
C LYS A 94 0.30 2.16 31.39
N GLY A 95 0.92 1.12 31.91
CA GLY A 95 0.57 0.50 33.18
C GLY A 95 1.48 0.98 34.32
N ASN A 96 1.45 0.24 35.44
CA ASN A 96 2.37 0.41 36.55
C ASN A 96 2.99 -0.95 36.90
N GLY A 97 4.31 -1.04 36.94
CA GLY A 97 5.02 -2.28 37.25
C GLY A 97 4.86 -2.69 38.73
N GLY A 98 5.11 -3.96 39.02
CA GLY A 98 5.08 -4.49 40.38
C GLY A 98 5.60 -5.92 40.45
N HIS A 99 5.70 -6.47 41.66
CA HIS A 99 6.09 -7.88 41.83
C HIS A 99 5.01 -8.80 41.26
N ALA A 100 5.39 -9.79 40.44
CA ALA A 100 4.44 -10.63 39.70
C ALA A 100 3.45 -11.41 40.60
N SER A 101 3.83 -11.72 41.83
CA SER A 101 2.96 -12.36 42.83
C SER A 101 2.06 -11.40 43.61
N MET A 102 2.13 -10.10 43.35
CA MET A 102 1.32 -9.06 44.00
C MET A 102 0.60 -8.18 42.96
N PRO A 103 -0.22 -8.76 42.06
CA PRO A 103 -0.85 -8.04 40.96
C PRO A 103 -1.80 -6.91 41.43
N GLN A 104 -2.35 -7.01 42.64
CA GLN A 104 -3.18 -5.96 43.23
C GLN A 104 -2.44 -4.64 43.48
N LEU A 105 -1.10 -4.65 43.44
CA LEU A 105 -0.26 -3.45 43.60
C LEU A 105 0.29 -2.94 42.25
N SER A 106 -0.01 -3.63 41.15
CA SER A 106 0.41 -3.25 39.80
C SER A 106 -0.79 -2.88 38.92
N ASN A 107 -0.51 -2.38 37.72
CA ASN A 107 -1.50 -2.22 36.66
C ASN A 107 -0.89 -2.78 35.37
N ASP A 108 -1.33 -3.98 34.98
CA ASP A 108 -0.71 -4.75 33.92
C ASP A 108 -1.10 -4.22 32.52
N ALA A 109 -0.13 -3.58 31.86
CA ALA A 109 -0.30 -3.05 30.51
C ALA A 109 -0.51 -4.14 29.45
N ILE A 110 0.00 -5.37 29.68
CA ILE A 110 -0.18 -6.50 28.76
C ILE A 110 -1.64 -6.93 28.77
N VAL A 111 -2.22 -7.10 29.97
CA VAL A 111 -3.65 -7.46 30.10
C VAL A 111 -4.53 -6.39 29.45
N ALA A 112 -4.28 -5.11 29.74
CA ALA A 112 -5.03 -4.01 29.13
C ALA A 112 -4.90 -3.98 27.59
N ALA A 113 -3.70 -4.18 27.06
CA ALA A 113 -3.46 -4.24 25.62
C ALA A 113 -4.16 -5.43 24.96
N SER A 114 -4.18 -6.60 25.60
CA SER A 114 -4.87 -7.77 25.09
C SER A 114 -6.38 -7.53 24.96
N TYR A 115 -7.02 -6.96 25.99
CA TYR A 115 -8.44 -6.59 25.91
C TYR A 115 -8.70 -5.51 24.85
N PHE A 116 -7.81 -4.52 24.72
CA PHE A 116 -7.92 -3.53 23.65
C PHE A 116 -7.92 -4.19 22.26
N VAL A 117 -7.00 -5.12 21.99
CA VAL A 117 -6.94 -5.82 20.70
C VAL A 117 -8.20 -6.63 20.43
N THR A 118 -8.75 -7.30 21.45
CA THR A 118 -10.02 -8.02 21.34
C THR A 118 -11.17 -7.08 20.95
N GLU A 119 -11.33 -5.97 21.67
CA GLU A 119 -12.41 -5.01 21.43
C GLU A 119 -12.25 -4.25 20.10
N LEU A 120 -11.02 -4.01 19.66
CA LEU A 120 -10.74 -3.31 18.40
C LEU A 120 -11.36 -4.04 17.18
N GLN A 121 -11.47 -5.37 17.23
CA GLN A 121 -12.12 -6.15 16.17
C GLN A 121 -13.61 -5.84 16.01
N THR A 122 -14.25 -5.25 17.03
CA THR A 122 -15.65 -4.83 16.96
C THR A 122 -15.88 -3.65 16.02
N VAL A 123 -14.83 -2.87 15.71
CA VAL A 123 -14.92 -1.80 14.69
C VAL A 123 -15.34 -2.41 13.36
N ILE A 124 -14.61 -3.42 12.87
CA ILE A 124 -14.95 -4.08 11.61
C ILE A 124 -16.27 -4.85 11.75
N SER A 125 -16.39 -5.69 12.77
CA SER A 125 -17.54 -6.61 12.81
C SER A 125 -18.87 -5.91 13.12
N ARG A 126 -18.89 -4.79 13.85
CA ARG A 126 -20.11 -4.15 14.38
C ARG A 126 -20.29 -2.67 14.00
N ARG A 127 -19.27 -1.98 13.46
CA ARG A 127 -19.35 -0.53 13.16
C ARG A 127 -19.24 -0.17 11.68
N ILE A 128 -18.74 -1.08 10.85
CA ILE A 128 -18.68 -0.88 9.39
C ILE A 128 -19.92 -1.52 8.75
N ASP A 129 -20.47 -0.85 7.74
CA ASP A 129 -21.56 -1.41 6.94
C ASP A 129 -21.11 -2.72 6.28
N PRO A 130 -21.90 -3.79 6.28
CA PRO A 130 -21.51 -5.06 5.67
C PRO A 130 -21.23 -4.98 4.16
N PHE A 131 -21.66 -3.91 3.47
CA PHE A 131 -21.35 -3.67 2.06
C PHE A 131 -20.10 -2.80 1.84
N ASP A 132 -19.51 -2.25 2.90
CA ASP A 132 -18.27 -1.48 2.86
C ASP A 132 -17.04 -2.36 3.14
N MET A 133 -15.94 -2.06 2.46
CA MET A 133 -14.65 -2.74 2.69
C MET A 133 -13.92 -2.14 3.88
N GLY A 134 -13.56 -2.98 4.87
CA GLY A 134 -12.75 -2.56 6.00
C GLY A 134 -11.94 -3.69 6.61
N THR A 135 -10.70 -3.41 6.99
CA THR A 135 -9.84 -4.34 7.73
C THR A 135 -9.09 -3.59 8.83
N VAL A 136 -8.80 -4.30 9.92
CA VAL A 136 -7.85 -3.87 10.96
C VAL A 136 -6.89 -5.03 11.19
N THR A 137 -5.60 -4.73 11.13
CA THR A 137 -4.50 -5.70 11.26
C THR A 137 -3.42 -5.15 12.16
#